data_AF-A0A382E731-F1
#
_entry.id   AF-A0A382E731-F1
#
_cell.length_a   1.000
_cell.length_b   1.000
_cell.length_c   1.000
_cell.angle_alpha   90.00
_cell.angle_beta   90.00
_cell.angle_gamma   90.00
#
_symmetry.space_group_name_H-M   'P 1'
#
loop_
_entity.id
_entity.type
_entity.pdbx_description
1 polymer ?
#
loop_
_entity_poly.entity_id
_entity_poly.type
_entity_poly.pdbx_seq_one_letter_code
_entity_poly.pdbx_strand_id
1 'polypeptide(L)' 'MTLNTPKTFTLNIENIVKEKNLTHMEAVLWYCEKEGLEPDGLGSLISKGLKEKIEANARELNFLPRQAQLPI' A
#
# COMPACT_ATOMS: atom_id res chain seq x y z
N MET A 1 -7.81 -17.16 -12.65
CA MET A 1 -7.53 -15.75 -12.98
C MET A 1 -8.36 -14.88 -12.06
N THR A 2 -7.84 -14.52 -10.90
CA THR A 2 -8.52 -13.66 -9.93
C THR A 2 -8.56 -12.25 -10.50
N LEU A 3 -9.77 -11.76 -10.76
CA LEU A 3 -10.03 -10.38 -11.15
C LEU A 3 -9.57 -9.48 -9.99
N ASN A 4 -8.34 -8.97 -10.07
CA ASN A 4 -7.81 -8.05 -9.07
C ASN A 4 -8.50 -6.70 -9.25
N THR A 5 -9.63 -6.54 -8.59
CA THR A 5 -10.25 -5.23 -8.45
C THR A 5 -9.43 -4.40 -7.46
N PRO A 6 -9.39 -3.06 -7.60
CA PRO A 6 -8.70 -2.20 -6.65
C PRO A 6 -9.18 -2.39 -5.20
N LYS A 7 -10.43 -2.82 -5.00
CA LYS A 7 -10.98 -3.18 -3.69
C LYS A 7 -10.34 -4.44 -3.12
N THR A 8 -10.31 -5.53 -3.90
CA THR A 8 -9.70 -6.80 -3.49
C THR A 8 -8.20 -6.62 -3.24
N PHE A 9 -7.52 -5.87 -4.11
CA PHE A 9 -6.11 -5.54 -3.94
C PHE A 9 -5.85 -4.83 -2.60
N THR A 10 -6.61 -3.76 -2.32
CA THR A 10 -6.48 -3.02 -1.04
C THR A 10 -6.68 -3.94 0.17
N LEU A 11 -7.68 -4.83 0.13
CA LEU A 11 -7.93 -5.76 1.24
C LEU A 11 -6.78 -6.77 1.44
N ASN A 12 -6.21 -7.29 0.36
CA ASN A 12 -5.05 -8.18 0.43
C ASN A 12 -3.85 -7.48 1.06
N ILE A 13 -3.56 -6.24 0.64
CA ILE A 13 -2.46 -5.46 1.20
C ILE A 13 -2.68 -5.21 2.70
N GLU A 14 -3.89 -4.80 3.12
CA GLU A 14 -4.23 -4.58 4.54
C GLU A 14 -4.02 -5.85 5.39
N ASN A 15 -4.35 -7.03 4.83
CA ASN A 15 -4.13 -8.30 5.51
C ASN A 15 -2.64 -8.63 5.64
N ILE A 16 -1.85 -8.43 4.58
CA ILE A 16 -0.40 -8.66 4.59
C ILE A 16 0.29 -7.74 5.60
N VAL A 17 -0.10 -6.45 5.63
CA VAL A 17 0.37 -5.46 6.61
C VAL A 17 0.15 -5.97 8.04
N LYS A 18 -1.04 -6.48 8.35
CA LYS A 18 -1.39 -6.97 9.69
C LYS A 18 -0.67 -8.27 10.04
N GLU A 19 -0.66 -9.23 9.12
CA GLU A 19 -0.09 -10.56 9.34
C GLU A 19 1.43 -10.51 9.49
N LYS A 20 2.10 -9.68 8.68
CA LYS A 20 3.57 -9.62 8.64
C LYS A 20 4.14 -8.41 9.37
N ASN A 21 3.29 -7.53 9.90
CA ASN A 21 3.69 -6.27 10.52
C ASN A 21 4.58 -5.42 9.58
N LEU A 22 4.18 -5.34 8.31
CA LEU A 22 4.89 -4.60 7.26
C LEU A 22 4.22 -3.25 6.99
N THR A 23 4.96 -2.32 6.38
CA THR A 23 4.36 -1.07 5.87
C THR A 23 3.52 -1.37 4.63
N HIS A 24 2.63 -0.44 4.26
CA HIS A 24 1.80 -0.64 3.06
C HIS A 24 2.66 -0.78 1.78
N MET A 25 3.79 -0.08 1.70
CA MET A 25 4.72 -0.19 0.56
C MET A 25 5.40 -1.57 0.53
N GLU A 26 5.90 -2.04 1.67
CA GLU A 26 6.53 -3.36 1.81
C GLU A 26 5.53 -4.48 1.48
N ALA A 27 4.28 -4.36 1.94
CA ALA A 27 3.23 -5.31 1.63
C ALA A 27 2.87 -5.35 0.14
N VAL A 28 2.91 -4.21 -0.56
CA VAL A 28 2.74 -4.14 -2.02
C VAL A 28 3.89 -4.84 -2.73
N LEU A 29 5.14 -4.59 -2.33
CA LEU A 29 6.31 -5.26 -2.90
C LEU A 29 6.27 -6.78 -2.65
N TRP A 30 5.85 -7.20 -1.47
CA TRP A 30 5.68 -8.61 -1.14
C TRP A 30 4.59 -9.27 -2.01
N TYR A 31 3.47 -8.59 -2.20
CA TYR A 31 2.41 -9.08 -3.10
C TYR A 31 2.92 -9.20 -4.55
N CYS A 32 3.66 -8.21 -5.03
CA CYS A 32 4.35 -8.25 -6.32
C CYS A 32 5.25 -9.47 -6.46
N GLU A 33 6.13 -9.71 -5.49
CA GLU A 33 7.08 -10.82 -5.52
C GLU A 33 6.37 -12.19 -5.52
N LYS A 34 5.27 -12.31 -4.77
CA LYS A 34 4.51 -13.57 -4.66
C LYS A 34 3.70 -13.90 -5.91
N GLU A 35 3.15 -12.89 -6.57
CA GLU A 35 2.34 -13.06 -7.78
C GLU A 35 3.19 -12.97 -9.06
N GLY A 36 4.48 -12.60 -8.94
CA GLY A 36 5.36 -12.35 -10.08
C GLY A 36 4.95 -11.11 -10.88
N LEU A 37 4.40 -10.09 -10.21
CA LEU A 37 3.93 -8.85 -10.80
C LEU A 37 4.97 -7.74 -10.66
N GLU A 38 5.09 -6.90 -11.68
CA GLU A 38 5.89 -5.69 -11.59
C GLU A 38 5.11 -4.56 -10.90
N PRO A 39 5.75 -3.81 -9.98
CA PRO A 39 5.09 -2.74 -9.23
C PRO A 39 4.60 -1.59 -10.12
N ASP A 40 5.21 -1.40 -11.30
CA ASP A 40 4.80 -0.38 -12.27
C ASP A 40 3.36 -0.60 -12.78
N GLY A 41 2.97 -1.88 -12.97
CA GLY A 41 1.63 -2.26 -13.42
C GLY A 41 0.54 -2.13 -12.34
N LEU A 42 0.91 -1.96 -11.07
CA LEU A 42 -0.03 -1.90 -9.96
C LEU A 42 -0.63 -0.51 -9.73
N GLY A 43 -0.13 0.53 -10.41
CA GLY A 43 -0.60 1.92 -10.22
C GLY A 43 -2.12 2.08 -10.36
N SER A 44 -2.74 1.33 -11.28
CA SER A 44 -4.20 1.33 -11.49
C SER A 44 -4.99 0.61 -10.40
N LEU A 45 -4.34 -0.26 -9.63
CA LEU A 45 -4.93 -1.05 -8.54
C LEU A 45 -4.82 -0.35 -7.19
N ILE A 46 -3.85 0.57 -7.05
CA ILE A 46 -3.67 1.39 -5.85
C ILE A 46 -4.79 2.43 -5.80
N SER A 47 -5.78 2.16 -4.96
CA SER A 47 -6.86 3.10 -4.68
C SER A 47 -6.32 4.35 -3.98
N LYS A 48 -7.04 5.48 -4.08
CA LYS A 48 -6.70 6.73 -3.38
C LYS A 48 -6.44 6.51 -1.89
N GLY A 49 -7.32 5.77 -1.20
CA GLY A 49 -7.15 5.48 0.22
C GLY A 49 -5.91 4.64 0.54
N LEU A 50 -5.51 3.71 -0.33
CA LEU A 50 -4.28 2.93 -0.15
C LEU A 50 -3.04 3.82 -0.35
N LYS A 51 -3.10 4.73 -1.33
CA LYS A 51 -2.05 5.73 -1.54
C LYS A 51 -1.86 6.63 -0.31
N GLU A 52 -2.95 7.13 0.26
CA GLU A 52 -2.92 7.96 1.47
C GLU A 52 -2.28 7.21 2.66
N LYS A 53 -2.55 5.90 2.80
CA LYS A 53 -1.93 5.03 3.81
C LYS A 53 -0.42 4.81 3.56
N ILE A 54 -0.01 4.61 2.31
CA ILE A 54 1.41 4.50 1.93
C ILE A 54 2.14 5.82 2.25
N GLU A 55 1.54 6.96 1.91
CA GLU A 55 2.11 8.28 2.22
C GLU A 55 2.21 8.52 3.74
N ALA A 56 1.21 8.10 4.51
CA ALA A 56 1.24 8.18 5.97
C ALA A 56 2.43 7.40 6.54
N ASN A 57 2.62 6.14 6.14
CA ASN A 57 3.78 5.35 6.58
C ASN A 57 5.11 5.98 6.14
N ALA A 58 5.20 6.50 4.91
CA ALA A 58 6.41 7.16 4.45
C ALA A 58 6.76 8.40 5.29
N ARG A 59 5.75 9.13 5.79
CA ARG A 59 5.95 10.26 6.71
C ARG A 59 6.35 9.80 8.11
N GLU A 60 5.73 8.74 8.63
CA GLU A 60 6.10 8.15 9.92
C GLU A 60 7.57 7.70 9.94
N LEU A 61 8.02 7.14 8.81
CA LEU A 61 9.39 6.70 8.59
C LEU A 61 10.35 7.84 8.19
N ASN A 62 9.86 9.09 8.15
CA ASN A 62 10.62 10.30 7.77
C ASN A 62 11.21 10.27 6.34
N PHE A 63 10.61 9.50 5.42
CA PHE A 63 10.95 9.53 3.99
C PHE A 63 10.32 10.72 3.25
N LEU A 64 9.26 11.32 3.82
CA LEU A 64 8.59 12.49 3.27
C LEU A 64 8.51 13.61 4.31
N PRO A 65 8.52 14.90 3.89
CA PRO A 65 8.32 16.00 4.80
C PRO A 65 6.97 15.88 5.52
N ARG A 66 6.96 16.16 6.83
CA ARG A 66 5.72 16.13 7.62
C ARG A 66 4.82 17.26 7.15
N GLN A 67 3.66 16.89 6.61
CA GLN A 67 2.61 17.86 6.30
C GLN A 67 1.91 18.27 7.59
N ALA A 68 1.52 19.54 7.71
CA ALA A 68 0.70 19.99 8.83
C ALA A 68 -0.57 19.14 8.88
N GLN A 69 -0.74 18.35 9.95
CA GLN A 69 -1.98 17.65 10.20
C GLN A 69 -2.97 18.69 10.71
N LEU A 70 -4.15 18.78 10.08
CA LEU A 70 -5.22 19.61 10.63
C LEU A 70 -5.48 19.12 12.06
N PRO A 71 -5.46 20.01 13.07
CA PRO A 71 -5.91 19.64 14.40
C PRO A 71 -7.36 19.17 14.27
N ILE A 72 -7.62 17.95 14.74
CA ILE A 72 -8.98 17.39 14.85
C ILE A 72 -9.86 18.25 15.75
#